data_AF-A7RVF9-F1
#
_entry.id   AF-A7RVF9-F1
#
_cell.length_a   1.000
_cell.length_b   1.000
_cell.length_c   1.000
_cell.angle_alpha   90.00
_cell.angle_beta   90.00
_cell.angle_gamma   90.00
#
_symmetry.space_group_name_H-M   'P 1'
#
loop_
_entity.id
_entity.type
_entity.pdbx_description
1 polymer ?
#
loop_
_entity_poly.entity_id
_entity_poly.type
_entity_poly.pdbx_seq_one_letter_code
_entity_poly.pdbx_strand_id
1 'polypeptide(L)'
;MNGGSAVGSLNVYLANRASLSLVWSKTGNQGSDWKIGHVTIKSTSEYKIVFESVRGADFLSDIALDDVRFDDAPCVEAVGCYRDSGYNRAFPVYYADLRPEIDWYNMKATIMKCALLAEKFSMKVFGVQYYGECWGSREPKVKYNKFGADPDRCWSGVGKHFANFVYKIV
;
A
#
# COMPACT_ATOMS: atom_id res chain seq x y z
N MET A 1 -15.69 12.84 0.59
CA MET A 1 -16.25 13.49 1.79
C MET A 1 -16.05 14.98 1.63
N ASN A 2 -17.07 15.70 1.18
CA ASN A 2 -17.00 17.14 0.98
C ASN A 2 -18.21 17.81 1.64
N GLY A 3 -18.01 18.97 2.27
CA GLY A 3 -18.99 19.66 3.10
C GLY A 3 -18.31 20.51 4.19
N GLY A 4 -19.08 21.30 4.95
CA GLY A 4 -18.56 22.18 6.01
C GLY A 4 -17.84 21.45 7.16
N SER A 5 -17.55 22.16 8.26
CA SER A 5 -16.84 21.59 9.43
C SER A 5 -17.57 20.45 10.16
N ALA A 6 -18.77 20.07 9.69
CA ALA A 6 -19.62 19.05 10.27
C ALA A 6 -19.80 17.81 9.38
N VAL A 7 -18.91 17.55 8.41
CA VAL A 7 -18.92 16.24 7.71
C VAL A 7 -18.70 15.12 8.73
N GLY A 8 -19.51 14.07 8.66
CA GLY A 8 -19.43 12.94 9.57
C GLY A 8 -18.22 12.02 9.31
N SER A 9 -18.41 10.72 9.53
CA SER A 9 -17.34 9.73 9.47
C SER A 9 -17.67 8.60 8.51
N LEU A 10 -16.68 8.09 7.79
CA LEU A 10 -16.75 6.75 7.23
C LEU A 10 -15.90 5.82 8.09
N ASN A 11 -16.53 4.79 8.60
CA ASN A 11 -15.92 3.73 9.38
C ASN A 11 -15.91 2.44 8.56
N VAL A 12 -14.86 1.65 8.71
CA VAL A 12 -14.78 0.29 8.17
C VAL A 12 -14.57 -0.64 9.34
N TYR A 13 -15.45 -1.63 9.46
CA TYR A 13 -15.39 -2.65 10.49
C TYR A 13 -15.12 -4.02 9.88
N LEU A 14 -14.33 -4.81 10.60
CA LEU A 14 -14.20 -6.25 10.41
C LEU A 14 -15.17 -6.96 11.34
N ALA A 15 -16.19 -7.59 10.77
CA ALA A 15 -17.19 -8.36 11.50
C ALA A 15 -16.91 -9.85 11.33
N ASN A 16 -16.84 -10.59 12.43
CA ASN A 16 -16.85 -12.05 12.45
C ASN A 16 -17.93 -12.54 13.43
N ARG A 17 -18.04 -13.87 13.62
CA ARG A 17 -19.08 -14.43 14.51
C ARG A 17 -19.00 -13.94 15.97
N ALA A 18 -17.84 -13.48 16.42
CA ALA A 18 -17.58 -13.12 17.81
C ALA A 18 -17.48 -11.60 18.06
N SER A 19 -17.18 -10.80 17.04
CA SER A 19 -16.77 -9.41 17.21
C SER A 19 -17.06 -8.55 16.00
N LEU A 20 -17.22 -7.24 16.27
CA LEU A 20 -17.24 -6.17 15.29
C LEU A 20 -16.11 -5.19 15.65
N SER A 21 -15.02 -5.21 14.89
CA SER A 21 -13.82 -4.43 15.20
C SER A 21 -13.66 -3.27 14.22
N LEU A 22 -13.54 -2.04 14.71
CA LEU A 22 -13.23 -0.88 13.86
C LEU A 22 -11.78 -1.01 13.36
N VAL A 23 -11.59 -1.13 12.05
CA VAL A 23 -10.27 -1.32 11.42
C VAL A 23 -9.77 -0.09 10.67
N TRP A 24 -10.67 0.81 10.30
CA TRP A 24 -10.31 2.07 9.66
C TRP A 24 -11.42 3.10 9.90
N SER A 25 -11.04 4.38 10.05
CA SER A 25 -11.98 5.48 10.14
C SER A 25 -11.40 6.73 9.52
N LYS A 26 -12.26 7.51 8.88
CA LYS A 26 -11.93 8.84 8.38
C LYS A 26 -13.09 9.79 8.63
N THR A 27 -12.79 10.94 9.21
CA THR A 27 -13.79 11.88 9.73
C THR A 27 -13.55 13.26 9.17
N GLY A 28 -14.62 14.03 8.95
CA GLY A 28 -14.54 15.42 8.53
C GLY A 28 -14.30 15.58 7.02
N ASN A 29 -14.21 16.84 6.59
CA ASN A 29 -14.04 17.20 5.19
C ASN A 29 -12.69 16.71 4.65
N GLN A 30 -12.71 15.99 3.52
CA GLN A 30 -11.53 15.47 2.81
C GLN A 30 -11.26 16.20 1.49
N GLY A 31 -12.04 17.24 1.19
CA GLY A 31 -12.05 17.96 -0.07
C GLY A 31 -12.99 17.36 -1.10
N SER A 32 -13.08 18.01 -2.27
CA SER A 32 -13.95 17.63 -3.39
C SER A 32 -13.43 16.47 -4.23
N ASP A 33 -12.15 16.10 -4.11
CA ASP A 33 -11.56 15.06 -4.94
C ASP A 33 -11.70 13.67 -4.31
N TRP A 34 -11.74 12.64 -5.16
CA TRP A 34 -11.64 11.26 -4.74
C TRP A 34 -10.33 11.01 -3.99
N LYS A 35 -10.42 10.35 -2.83
CA LYS A 35 -9.28 9.97 -1.99
C LYS A 35 -9.25 8.46 -1.85
N ILE A 36 -8.10 7.87 -2.12
CA ILE A 36 -7.88 6.43 -1.93
C ILE A 36 -7.74 6.15 -0.42
N GLY A 37 -8.46 5.14 0.07
CA GLY A 37 -8.33 4.61 1.43
C GLY A 37 -7.77 3.20 1.40
N HIS A 38 -6.77 2.92 2.22
CA HIS A 38 -6.17 1.59 2.36
C HIS A 38 -6.40 1.07 3.79
N VAL A 39 -6.73 -0.21 3.91
CA VAL A 39 -6.82 -0.91 5.19
C VAL A 39 -6.38 -2.36 5.01
N THR A 40 -5.34 -2.77 5.72
CA THR A 40 -4.91 -4.17 5.73
C THR A 40 -5.80 -4.98 6.68
N ILE A 41 -6.51 -5.96 6.14
CA ILE A 41 -7.41 -6.84 6.91
C ILE A 41 -6.66 -8.11 7.33
N LYS A 42 -6.77 -8.48 8.62
CA LYS A 42 -6.21 -9.72 9.16
C LYS A 42 -7.30 -10.50 9.87
N SER A 43 -7.67 -11.65 9.31
CA SER A 43 -8.62 -12.57 9.93
C SER A 43 -8.22 -14.00 9.63
N THR A 44 -8.34 -14.88 10.64
CA THR A 44 -8.16 -16.34 10.50
C THR A 44 -9.50 -17.08 10.37
N SER A 45 -10.62 -16.37 10.45
CA SER A 45 -11.98 -16.90 10.34
C SER A 45 -12.79 -16.13 9.31
N GLU A 46 -13.89 -16.73 8.85
CA GLU A 46 -14.85 -16.08 7.96
C GLU A 46 -15.30 -14.73 8.52
N TYR A 47 -15.28 -13.71 7.66
CA TYR A 47 -15.53 -12.33 8.06
C TYR A 47 -16.39 -11.59 7.02
N LYS A 48 -16.98 -10.48 7.46
CA LYS A 48 -17.64 -9.48 6.62
C LYS A 48 -16.97 -8.13 6.84
N ILE A 49 -16.85 -7.36 5.78
CA ILE A 49 -16.44 -5.95 5.87
C ILE A 49 -17.71 -5.11 5.90
N VAL A 50 -17.83 -4.27 6.93
CA VAL A 50 -18.97 -3.38 7.11
C VAL A 50 -18.50 -1.95 6.93
N PHE A 51 -19.04 -1.27 5.93
CA PHE A 51 -18.86 0.16 5.73
C PHE A 51 -20.00 0.90 6.43
N GLU A 52 -19.67 1.81 7.33
CA GLU A 52 -20.65 2.62 8.06
C GLU A 52 -20.38 4.10 7.79
N SER A 53 -21.37 4.79 7.21
CA SER A 53 -21.38 6.25 7.13
C SER A 53 -22.10 6.82 8.34
N VAL A 54 -21.36 7.47 9.24
CA VAL A 54 -21.91 8.26 10.33
C VAL A 54 -22.18 9.66 9.81
N ARG A 55 -23.44 10.10 9.87
CA ARG A 55 -23.81 11.47 9.52
C ARG A 55 -23.26 12.45 10.57
N GLY A 56 -22.74 13.58 10.12
CA GLY A 56 -22.34 14.66 11.03
C GLY A 56 -23.52 15.59 11.39
N ALA A 57 -23.23 16.80 11.89
CA ALA A 57 -24.26 17.65 12.49
C ALA A 57 -25.20 18.32 11.48
N ASP A 58 -24.82 18.44 10.21
CA ASP A 58 -25.65 19.03 9.15
C ASP A 58 -26.04 18.01 8.07
N PHE A 59 -26.73 18.48 7.02
CA PHE A 59 -27.13 17.69 5.85
C PHE A 59 -26.37 18.11 4.59
N LEU A 60 -25.39 19.01 4.71
CA LEU A 60 -24.68 19.62 3.58
C LEU A 60 -23.41 18.84 3.21
N SER A 61 -23.28 17.61 3.70
CA SER A 61 -22.11 16.78 3.48
C SER A 61 -22.49 15.39 2.99
N ASP A 62 -21.79 14.92 1.96
CA ASP A 62 -21.95 13.59 1.40
C ASP A 62 -20.69 12.74 1.57
N ILE A 63 -20.92 11.43 1.71
CA ILE A 63 -19.88 10.40 1.68
C ILE A 63 -20.20 9.49 0.50
N ALA A 64 -19.27 9.40 -0.44
CA ALA A 64 -19.34 8.48 -1.58
C ALA A 64 -18.18 7.48 -1.52
N LEU A 65 -18.46 6.27 -1.98
CA LEU A 65 -17.52 5.16 -2.09
C LEU A 65 -17.64 4.57 -3.50
N ASP A 66 -16.50 4.27 -4.10
CA ASP A 66 -16.43 3.61 -5.40
C ASP A 66 -15.15 2.75 -5.47
N ASP A 67 -15.07 1.85 -6.45
CA ASP A 67 -13.90 1.01 -6.74
C ASP A 67 -13.35 0.19 -5.56
N VAL A 68 -14.25 -0.40 -4.75
CA VAL A 68 -13.86 -1.28 -3.65
C VAL A 68 -13.20 -2.54 -4.21
N ARG A 69 -11.92 -2.74 -3.87
CA ARG A 69 -11.12 -3.88 -4.31
C ARG A 69 -10.50 -4.63 -3.13
N PHE A 70 -10.35 -5.93 -3.30
CA PHE A 70 -9.66 -6.81 -2.38
C PHE A 70 -8.47 -7.42 -3.11
N ASP A 71 -7.31 -7.35 -2.50
CA ASP A 71 -6.09 -8.00 -2.97
C ASP A 71 -5.60 -8.94 -1.85
N ASP A 72 -5.20 -10.17 -2.20
CA ASP A 72 -4.60 -11.13 -1.26
C ASP A 72 -3.14 -10.77 -0.97
N ALA A 73 -2.90 -9.53 -0.55
CA ALA A 73 -1.60 -8.97 -0.22
C ALA A 73 -1.75 -7.81 0.77
N PRO A 74 -0.71 -7.46 1.54
CA PRO A 74 -0.76 -6.26 2.37
C PRO A 74 -0.99 -5.01 1.51
N CYS A 75 -1.66 -4.01 2.08
CA CYS A 75 -1.78 -2.73 1.41
C CYS A 75 -0.41 -2.06 1.28
N VAL A 76 -0.16 -1.46 0.11
CA VAL A 76 1.10 -0.76 -0.17
C VAL A 76 0.86 0.62 -0.75
N GLU A 77 1.70 1.57 -0.35
CA GLU A 77 1.75 2.92 -0.91
C GLU A 77 2.97 3.01 -1.83
N ALA A 78 2.74 3.35 -3.10
CA ALA A 78 3.81 3.64 -4.05
C ALA A 78 4.52 4.94 -3.67
N VAL A 79 5.83 4.89 -3.43
CA VAL A 79 6.63 6.05 -3.06
C VAL A 79 7.31 6.67 -4.28
N GLY A 80 7.91 5.85 -5.14
CA GLY A 80 8.56 6.32 -6.36
C GLY A 80 9.79 5.50 -6.76
N CYS A 81 10.44 5.95 -7.83
CA CYS A 81 11.62 5.30 -8.38
C CYS A 81 12.92 5.97 -7.92
N TYR A 82 13.83 5.18 -7.36
CA TYR A 82 15.11 5.67 -6.84
C TYR A 82 16.27 4.84 -7.35
N ARG A 83 17.40 5.50 -7.61
CA ARG A 83 18.63 4.83 -8.04
C ARG A 83 19.18 3.94 -6.93
N ASP A 84 19.91 2.91 -7.31
CA ASP A 84 20.63 2.02 -6.42
C ASP A 84 22.10 1.87 -6.86
N SER A 85 22.93 1.29 -6.00
CA SER A 85 24.34 1.02 -6.28
C SER A 85 24.74 -0.37 -5.80
N GLY A 86 25.42 -1.13 -6.65
CA GLY A 86 25.83 -2.51 -6.39
C GLY A 86 26.61 -2.71 -5.09
N TYR A 87 27.64 -1.89 -4.85
CA TYR A 87 28.50 -2.00 -3.66
C TYR A 87 27.94 -1.29 -2.42
N ASN A 88 27.02 -0.34 -2.60
CA ASN A 88 26.46 0.46 -1.51
C ASN A 88 24.93 0.49 -1.63
N ARG A 89 24.28 -0.66 -1.47
CA ARG A 89 22.84 -0.83 -1.70
C ARG A 89 21.97 0.10 -0.84
N ALA A 90 20.90 0.64 -1.42
CA ALA A 90 19.93 1.50 -0.74
C ALA A 90 19.11 0.74 0.32
N PHE A 91 18.73 -0.49 -0.01
CA PHE A 91 18.13 -1.42 0.94
C PHE A 91 19.16 -2.40 1.48
N PRO A 92 19.11 -2.72 2.78
CA PRO A 92 20.06 -3.62 3.42
C PRO A 92 19.78 -5.11 3.17
N VAL A 93 18.55 -5.49 2.82
CA VAL A 93 18.14 -6.89 2.72
C VAL A 93 17.63 -7.20 1.32
N TYR A 94 18.29 -8.15 0.67
CA TYR A 94 17.75 -8.91 -0.45
C TYR A 94 17.03 -10.14 0.09
N TYR A 95 15.74 -10.31 -0.20
CA TYR A 95 14.97 -11.40 0.41
C TYR A 95 14.27 -12.34 -0.58
N ALA A 96 14.21 -12.02 -1.88
CA ALA A 96 13.70 -12.94 -2.90
C ALA A 96 14.13 -12.54 -4.33
N ASP A 97 14.28 -13.54 -5.21
CA ASP A 97 14.31 -13.39 -6.67
C ASP A 97 13.00 -13.93 -7.26
N LEU A 98 12.12 -13.05 -7.75
CA LEU A 98 10.88 -13.44 -8.45
C LEU A 98 11.00 -13.28 -9.96
N ARG A 99 12.19 -12.96 -10.50
CA ARG A 99 12.37 -12.77 -11.94
C ARG A 99 12.01 -13.99 -12.79
N PRO A 100 12.29 -15.24 -12.36
CA PRO A 100 11.95 -16.43 -13.15
C PRO A 100 10.44 -16.61 -13.39
N GLU A 101 9.59 -15.95 -12.59
CA GLU A 101 8.13 -16.11 -12.60
C GLU A 101 7.39 -14.79 -12.91
N ILE A 102 8.08 -13.83 -13.53
CA ILE A 102 7.46 -12.57 -13.95
C ILE A 102 6.38 -12.83 -14.99
N ASP A 103 5.18 -12.33 -14.71
CA ASP A 103 4.15 -12.10 -15.71
C ASP A 103 4.32 -10.68 -16.29
N TRP A 104 4.92 -10.57 -17.47
CA TRP A 104 5.21 -9.30 -18.13
C TRP A 104 3.95 -8.53 -18.54
N TYR A 105 2.80 -9.20 -18.62
CA TYR A 105 1.51 -8.57 -18.90
C TYR A 105 0.84 -8.05 -17.61
N ASN A 106 1.33 -8.49 -16.45
CA ASN A 106 0.78 -8.13 -15.15
C ASN A 106 1.87 -7.97 -14.07
N MET A 107 2.65 -6.89 -14.17
CA MET A 107 3.68 -6.57 -13.17
C MET A 107 3.12 -6.34 -11.76
N LYS A 108 1.82 -6.03 -11.63
CA LYS A 108 1.15 -5.95 -10.31
C LYS A 108 1.28 -7.26 -9.55
N ALA A 109 1.23 -8.42 -10.23
CA ALA A 109 1.40 -9.72 -9.58
C ALA A 109 2.78 -9.85 -8.91
N THR A 110 3.85 -9.43 -9.57
CA THR A 110 5.21 -9.44 -9.01
C THR A 110 5.32 -8.49 -7.82
N ILE A 111 4.77 -7.28 -7.92
CA ILE A 111 4.77 -6.30 -6.82
C ILE A 111 4.05 -6.87 -5.59
N MET A 112 2.87 -7.45 -5.78
CA MET A 112 2.08 -8.03 -4.68
C MET A 112 2.76 -9.25 -4.05
N LYS A 113 3.43 -10.10 -4.84
CA LYS A 113 4.25 -11.20 -4.29
C LYS A 113 5.43 -10.67 -3.47
N CYS A 114 6.15 -9.64 -3.94
CA CYS A 114 7.18 -9.00 -3.13
C CYS A 114 6.61 -8.39 -1.84
N ALA A 115 5.41 -7.80 -1.89
CA ALA A 115 4.74 -7.22 -0.73
C ALA A 115 4.33 -8.28 0.31
N LEU A 116 3.77 -9.42 -0.13
CA LEU A 116 3.46 -10.57 0.71
C LEU A 116 4.70 -11.09 1.45
N LEU A 117 5.80 -11.27 0.73
CA LEU A 117 7.07 -11.68 1.32
C LEU A 117 7.64 -10.62 2.26
N ALA A 118 7.51 -9.33 1.91
CA ALA A 118 7.92 -8.22 2.75
C ALA A 118 7.19 -8.25 4.10
N GLU A 119 5.87 -8.45 4.11
CA GLU A 119 5.08 -8.61 5.33
C GLU A 119 5.52 -9.84 6.14
N LYS A 120 5.71 -10.99 5.47
CA LYS A 120 6.22 -12.22 6.11
C LYS A 120 7.56 -12.01 6.80
N PHE A 121 8.45 -11.21 6.22
CA PHE A 121 9.75 -10.87 6.79
C PHE A 121 9.74 -9.62 7.70
N SER A 122 8.54 -9.09 8.00
CA SER A 122 8.32 -7.90 8.84
C SER A 122 9.02 -6.63 8.33
N MET A 123 9.18 -6.51 7.01
CA MET A 123 9.66 -5.29 6.38
C MET A 123 8.62 -4.18 6.55
N LYS A 124 9.09 -2.93 6.63
CA LYS A 124 8.23 -1.74 6.66
C LYS A 124 8.25 -1.00 5.32
N VAL A 125 9.35 -1.13 4.60
CA VAL A 125 9.55 -0.54 3.28
C VAL A 125 10.25 -1.58 2.42
N PHE A 126 9.82 -1.73 1.18
CA PHE A 126 10.47 -2.60 0.21
C PHE A 126 10.63 -1.90 -1.13
N GLY A 127 11.46 -2.46 -1.99
CA GLY A 127 11.64 -2.04 -3.36
C GLY A 127 11.68 -3.25 -4.28
N VAL A 128 11.10 -3.09 -5.47
CA VAL A 128 11.25 -4.06 -6.55
C VAL A 128 12.32 -3.53 -7.51
N GLN A 129 13.41 -4.28 -7.63
CA GLN A 129 14.54 -3.99 -8.52
C GLN A 129 14.60 -5.01 -9.64
N TYR A 130 15.23 -4.63 -10.75
CA TYR A 130 15.47 -5.52 -11.89
C TYR A 130 14.25 -6.39 -12.25
N TYR A 131 13.10 -5.74 -12.31
CA TYR A 131 11.76 -6.26 -12.62
C TYR A 131 11.16 -7.28 -11.63
N GLY A 132 11.94 -7.91 -10.75
CA GLY A 132 11.42 -8.94 -9.83
C GLY A 132 12.30 -9.29 -8.62
N GLU A 133 13.40 -8.58 -8.41
CA GLU A 133 14.21 -8.72 -7.20
C GLU A 133 13.57 -7.95 -6.05
N CYS A 134 13.27 -8.63 -4.95
CA CYS A 134 12.66 -8.02 -3.79
C CYS A 134 13.74 -7.61 -2.77
N TRP A 135 13.83 -6.31 -2.53
CA TRP A 135 14.73 -5.68 -1.57
C TRP A 135 13.94 -4.96 -0.48
N GLY A 136 14.42 -4.88 0.76
CA GLY A 136 13.65 -4.23 1.81
C GLY A 136 14.39 -3.90 3.09
N SER A 137 13.67 -3.23 3.98
CA SER A 137 14.12 -2.88 5.32
C SER A 137 12.99 -3.01 6.33
N ARG A 138 13.34 -3.49 7.52
CA ARG A 138 12.47 -3.43 8.72
C ARG A 138 12.44 -2.03 9.33
N GLU A 139 13.41 -1.18 9.00
CA GLU A 139 13.46 0.21 9.44
C GLU A 139 12.65 1.10 8.48
N PRO A 140 11.59 1.79 8.94
CA PRO A 140 10.75 2.63 8.09
C PRO A 140 11.47 3.88 7.57
N LYS A 141 12.54 4.32 8.24
CA LYS A 141 13.34 5.51 7.89
C LYS A 141 14.59 5.19 7.07
N VAL A 142 14.69 3.97 6.51
CA VAL A 142 15.81 3.60 5.63
C VAL A 142 15.96 4.62 4.50
N LYS A 143 17.21 5.03 4.20
CA LYS A 143 17.50 6.02 3.15
C LYS A 143 17.43 5.40 1.74
N TYR A 144 16.27 4.88 1.35
CA TYR A 144 16.05 4.30 0.02
C TYR A 144 16.27 5.31 -1.12
N ASN A 145 16.15 6.61 -0.83
CA ASN A 145 16.33 7.71 -1.77
C ASN A 145 17.77 8.26 -1.80
N LYS A 146 18.74 7.63 -1.12
CA LYS A 146 20.10 8.20 -0.94
C LYS A 146 20.86 8.48 -2.24
N PHE A 147 20.49 7.84 -3.35
CA PHE A 147 21.08 8.05 -4.66
C PHE A 147 20.25 8.96 -5.58
N GLY A 148 19.16 9.54 -5.07
CA GLY A 148 18.26 10.40 -5.82
C GLY A 148 17.18 9.63 -6.59
N ALA A 149 16.10 10.35 -6.90
CA ALA A 149 15.01 9.86 -7.72
C ALA A 149 15.42 9.77 -9.20
N ASP A 150 14.88 8.78 -9.91
CA ASP A 150 15.11 8.59 -11.34
C ASP A 150 13.89 7.89 -11.97
N PRO A 151 12.83 8.65 -12.31
CA PRO A 151 11.56 8.09 -12.77
C PRO A 151 11.69 7.20 -14.02
N ASP A 152 12.63 7.50 -14.92
CA ASP A 152 12.80 6.80 -16.20
C ASP A 152 13.44 5.41 -16.05
N ARG A 153 14.01 5.14 -14.87
CA ARG A 153 14.59 3.84 -14.51
C ARG A 153 13.59 2.86 -13.89
N CYS A 154 12.33 3.21 -13.81
CA CYS A 154 11.29 2.27 -13.46
C CYS A 154 10.26 2.16 -14.58
N TRP A 155 9.55 1.04 -14.59
CA TRP A 155 8.48 0.77 -15.53
C TRP A 155 7.42 -0.07 -14.84
N SER A 156 6.15 0.31 -14.96
CA SER A 156 5.03 -0.44 -14.40
C SER A 156 5.18 -0.78 -12.91
N GLY A 157 5.67 0.18 -12.11
CA GLY A 157 5.84 0.00 -10.66
C GLY A 157 7.01 -0.89 -10.24
N VAL A 158 7.90 -1.27 -11.16
CA VAL A 158 9.13 -2.01 -10.83
C VAL A 158 10.37 -1.29 -11.36
N GLY A 159 11.50 -1.46 -10.69
CA GLY A 159 12.77 -0.86 -11.11
C GLY A 159 13.49 -1.69 -12.17
N LYS A 160 14.25 -1.01 -13.03
CA LYS A 160 15.26 -1.62 -13.91
C LYS A 160 16.50 -2.01 -13.09
N HIS A 161 17.56 -2.44 -13.76
CA HIS A 161 18.84 -2.74 -13.10
C HIS A 161 19.38 -1.50 -12.35
N PHE A 162 19.76 -1.68 -11.07
CA PHE A 162 20.19 -0.61 -10.17
C PHE A 162 19.18 0.55 -10.00
N ALA A 163 17.89 0.24 -10.00
CA ALA A 163 16.84 1.14 -9.54
C ALA A 163 15.81 0.35 -8.74
N ASN A 164 15.34 0.93 -7.65
CA ASN A 164 14.26 0.37 -6.84
C ASN A 164 13.01 1.21 -7.09
N PHE A 165 11.91 0.58 -7.51
CA PHE A 165 10.60 1.19 -7.28
C PHE A 165 10.18 0.87 -5.85
N VAL A 166 10.01 1.90 -5.03
CA VAL A 166 9.85 1.79 -3.58
C VAL A 166 8.39 1.84 -3.18
N TYR A 167 8.05 0.99 -2.22
CA TYR A 167 6.73 0.87 -1.61
C TYR A 167 6.84 0.87 -0.08
N LYS A 168 5.87 1.51 0.59
CA LYS A 168 5.65 1.37 2.03
C LYS A 168 4.51 0.39 2.28
N ILE A 169 4.64 -0.45 3.31
CA ILE A 169 3.53 -1.28 3.78
C ILE A 169 2.66 -0.41 4.70
N VAL A 170 1.34 -0.39 4.47
CA VAL A 170 0.37 0.46 5.19
C VAL A 170 -0.78 -0.32 5.83
#